data_AF-A0A4R2PRA7-F1
#
_entry.id   AF-A0A4R2PRA7-F1
#
_cell.length_a   1.000
_cell.length_b   1.000
_cell.length_c   1.000
_cell.angle_alpha   90.00
_cell.angle_beta   90.00
_cell.angle_gamma   90.00
#
_symmetry.space_group_name_H-M   'P 1'
#
loop_
_entity.id
_entity.type
_entity.pdbx_description
1 polymer ?
#
loop_
_entity_poly.entity_id
_entity_poly.type
_entity_poly.pdbx_seq_one_letter_code
_entity_poly.pdbx_strand_id
1 'polypeptide(L)'
;MRLRSINPRLVRALPAAVALLVLAYFGYHALHGKYGFFAYSRLVEEHAQLSAEAERLMAQRRALEARVALMRPDRLDADWLDEEARRSLGYLHAQDVVVIER
;
A
#
# COMPACT_ATOMS: atom_id res chain seq x y z
N MET A 1 7.36 23.86 65.31
CA MET A 1 7.12 22.74 64.38
C MET A 1 8.48 22.13 64.02
N ARG A 2 8.93 21.07 64.72
CA ARG A 2 10.25 20.45 64.52
C ARG A 2 10.20 19.58 63.27
N LEU A 3 10.91 19.99 62.22
CA LEU A 3 11.04 19.19 61.00
C LEU A 3 11.81 17.91 61.33
N ARG A 4 11.14 16.80 61.03
CA ARG A 4 11.56 15.41 61.27
C ARG A 4 12.88 15.17 60.53
N SER A 5 13.87 14.61 61.23
CA SER A 5 15.18 14.27 60.67
C SER A 5 15.01 13.28 59.51
N ILE A 6 15.12 13.77 58.28
CA ILE A 6 15.10 12.92 57.10
C ILE A 6 16.40 12.11 57.11
N ASN A 7 16.26 10.77 57.08
CA ASN A 7 17.40 9.88 57.18
C ASN A 7 18.29 10.05 55.91
N PRO A 8 19.55 10.47 56.03
CA PRO A 8 20.39 10.84 54.88
C PRO A 8 20.64 9.67 53.91
N ARG A 9 20.53 8.42 54.39
CA ARG A 9 20.61 7.21 53.57
C ARG A 9 19.45 7.12 52.56
N LEU A 10 18.24 7.50 52.97
CA LEU A 10 17.06 7.50 52.11
C LEU A 10 17.16 8.59 51.03
N VAL A 11 17.64 9.78 51.39
CA VAL A 11 17.84 10.88 50.43
C VAL A 11 18.87 10.50 49.37
N ARG A 12 19.95 9.82 49.76
CA ARG A 12 21.00 9.37 48.83
C ARG A 12 20.53 8.25 47.89
N ALA A 13 19.60 7.40 48.33
CA ALA A 13 19.04 6.31 47.51
C ALA A 13 17.92 6.78 46.57
N LEU A 14 17.30 7.93 46.83
CA LEU A 14 16.15 8.45 46.09
C LEU A 14 16.40 8.55 44.57
N PRO A 15 17.51 9.10 44.06
CA PRO A 15 17.72 9.24 42.61
C PRO A 15 17.79 7.88 41.91
N ALA A 16 18.44 6.89 42.53
CA ALA A 16 18.56 5.54 41.98
C ALA A 16 17.20 4.82 41.94
N ALA A 17 16.39 4.98 43.00
CA ALA A 17 15.04 4.44 43.04
C ALA A 17 14.15 5.07 41.96
N VAL A 18 14.22 6.39 41.79
CA VAL A 18 13.48 7.10 40.72
C VAL A 18 13.94 6.63 39.33
N ALA A 19 15.24 6.49 39.10
CA ALA A 19 15.77 6.00 37.83
C ALA A 19 15.27 4.57 37.52
N LEU A 20 15.25 3.68 38.52
CA LEU A 20 14.70 2.33 38.37
C LEU A 20 13.22 2.34 38.00
N LEU A 21 12.41 3.19 38.65
CA LEU A 21 10.99 3.32 38.33
C LEU A 21 10.76 3.85 36.92
N VAL A 22 11.56 4.84 36.49
CA VAL A 22 11.52 5.40 35.14
C VAL A 22 11.89 4.34 34.11
N LEU A 23 12.96 3.58 34.34
CA LEU A 23 13.37 2.48 33.46
C LEU A 23 12.33 1.38 33.39
N ALA A 24 11.72 1.01 34.52
CA ALA A 24 10.64 0.02 34.56
C ALA A 24 9.41 0.49 33.77
N TYR A 25 9.02 1.77 33.92
CA TYR A 25 7.92 2.37 33.17
C TYR A 25 8.18 2.34 31.67
N PHE A 26 9.34 2.84 31.22
CA PHE A 26 9.71 2.82 29.82
C PHE A 26 9.88 1.41 29.28
N GLY A 27 10.46 0.48 30.04
CA GLY A 27 10.60 -0.92 29.66
C GLY A 27 9.24 -1.60 29.46
N TYR A 28 8.29 -1.37 30.37
CA TYR A 28 6.92 -1.87 30.23
C TYR A 28 6.25 -1.32 28.96
N HIS A 29 6.34 0.00 28.73
CA HIS A 29 5.77 0.64 27.55
C HIS A 29 6.49 0.30 26.24
N ALA A 30 7.79 0.00 26.27
CA ALA A 30 8.53 -0.47 25.10
C ALA A 30 8.05 -1.86 24.65
N LEU A 31 7.58 -2.70 25.59
CA LEU A 31 7.02 -4.01 25.26
C LEU A 31 5.53 -3.90 24.90
N HIS A 32 4.71 -3.32 25.78
CA HIS A 32 3.24 -3.34 25.70
C HIS A 32 2.62 -2.07 25.10
N GLY A 33 3.42 -1.05 24.81
CA GLY A 33 2.91 0.20 24.25
C GLY A 33 2.37 0.03 22.84
N LYS A 34 1.57 1.02 22.42
CA LYS A 34 1.00 1.09 21.07
C LYS A 34 2.04 1.00 19.95
N TYR A 35 3.26 1.47 20.21
CA TYR A 35 4.42 1.39 19.31
C TYR A 35 5.53 0.49 19.85
N GLY A 36 5.18 -0.43 20.76
CA GLY A 36 6.12 -1.35 21.37
C GLY A 36 6.53 -2.48 20.43
N PHE A 37 7.46 -3.31 20.91
CA PHE A 37 8.02 -4.43 20.16
C PHE A 37 6.95 -5.39 19.62
N PHE A 38 5.91 -5.70 20.40
CA PHE A 38 4.83 -6.58 19.94
C PHE A 38 3.94 -5.96 18.86
N ALA A 39 3.76 -4.64 18.87
CA ALA A 39 3.01 -3.95 17.82
C ALA A 39 3.82 -3.94 16.52
N TYR A 40 5.12 -3.65 16.62
CA TYR A 40 6.04 -3.71 15.49
C TYR A 40 6.09 -5.11 14.86
N SER A 41 6.21 -6.16 15.69
CA SER A 41 6.29 -7.55 15.21
C SER A 41 5.03 -7.95 14.43
N ARG A 42 3.84 -7.58 14.92
CA ARG A 42 2.57 -7.83 14.22
C ARG A 42 2.48 -7.09 12.90
N LEU A 43 2.90 -5.83 12.87
CA LEU A 43 2.89 -5.02 11.65
C LEU A 43 3.80 -5.61 10.57
N VAL A 44 5.00 -6.09 10.96
CA VAL A 44 5.93 -6.73 10.03
C VAL A 44 5.33 -8.02 9.46
N GLU A 45 4.66 -8.81 10.30
CA GLU A 45 4.00 -10.05 9.85
C GLU A 45 2.82 -9.77 8.91
N GLU A 46 1.96 -8.80 9.25
CA GLU A 46 0.86 -8.36 8.38
C GLU A 46 1.37 -7.83 7.04
N HIS A 47 2.43 -7.01 7.07
CA HIS A 47 3.06 -6.51 5.85
C HIS A 47 3.60 -7.64 4.99
N ALA A 48 4.25 -8.64 5.58
CA ALA A 48 4.76 -9.80 4.86
C ALA A 48 3.62 -10.61 4.19
N GLN A 49 2.51 -10.83 4.90
CA GLN A 49 1.33 -11.53 4.38
C GLN A 49 0.72 -10.78 3.19
N LEU A 50 0.44 -9.49 3.36
CA LEU A 50 -0.15 -8.64 2.31
C LEU A 50 0.76 -8.52 1.10
N SER A 51 2.08 -8.43 1.29
CA SER A 51 3.05 -8.37 0.20
C SER A 51 3.03 -9.68 -0.61
N ALA A 52 3.00 -10.83 0.06
CA ALA A 52 2.92 -12.12 -0.62
C ALA A 52 1.60 -12.29 -1.39
N GLU A 53 0.48 -11.81 -0.84
CA GLU A 53 -0.80 -11.82 -1.53
C GLU A 53 -0.80 -10.91 -2.76
N ALA A 54 -0.24 -9.70 -2.65
CA ALA A 54 -0.09 -8.78 -3.76
C ALA A 54 0.76 -9.38 -4.89
N GLU A 55 1.88 -10.02 -4.57
CA GLU A 55 2.72 -10.71 -5.55
C GLU A 55 1.96 -11.84 -6.27
N ARG A 56 1.20 -12.64 -5.52
CA ARG A 56 0.36 -13.70 -6.08
C ARG A 56 -0.68 -13.14 -7.05
N LEU A 57 -1.37 -12.08 -6.67
CA LEU A 57 -2.39 -11.44 -7.51
C LEU A 57 -1.76 -10.80 -8.77
N MET A 58 -0.60 -10.17 -8.63
CA MET A 58 0.15 -9.64 -9.78
C MET A 58 0.55 -10.76 -10.76
N ALA A 59 1.00 -11.91 -10.24
CA ALA A 59 1.32 -13.06 -11.08
C ALA A 59 0.08 -13.59 -11.83
N GLN A 60 -1.08 -13.68 -11.15
CA GLN A 60 -2.34 -14.08 -11.77
C GLN A 60 -2.77 -13.10 -12.87
N ARG A 61 -2.69 -11.80 -12.58
CA ARG A 61 -2.99 -10.75 -13.55
C ARG A 61 -2.10 -10.89 -14.79
N ARG A 62 -0.79 -11.03 -14.62
CA ARG A 62 0.15 -11.21 -15.76
C ARG A 62 -0.16 -12.46 -16.57
N ALA A 63 -0.52 -13.56 -15.91
CA ALA A 63 -0.89 -14.80 -16.59
C ALA A 63 -2.19 -14.64 -17.40
N LEU A 64 -3.18 -13.92 -16.86
CA LEU A 64 -4.42 -13.59 -17.56
C LEU A 64 -4.16 -12.63 -18.73
N GLU A 65 -3.34 -11.60 -18.54
CA GLU A 65 -2.93 -10.68 -19.60
C GLU A 65 -2.24 -11.41 -20.75
N ALA A 66 -1.34 -12.36 -20.45
CA ALA A 66 -0.71 -13.20 -21.45
C ALA A 66 -1.72 -14.07 -22.20
N ARG A 67 -2.70 -14.66 -21.50
CA ARG A 67 -3.78 -15.46 -22.14
C ARG A 67 -4.68 -14.61 -23.03
N VAL A 68 -5.07 -13.42 -22.57
CA VAL A 68 -5.87 -12.47 -23.35
C VAL A 68 -5.10 -11.99 -24.57
N ALA A 69 -3.79 -11.74 -24.44
CA ALA A 69 -2.94 -11.38 -25.56
C ALA A 69 -2.87 -12.48 -26.63
N LEU A 70 -2.89 -13.76 -26.23
CA LEU A 70 -2.93 -14.91 -27.15
C LEU A 70 -4.33 -15.15 -27.75
N MET A 71 -5.41 -14.74 -27.05
CA MET A 71 -6.79 -14.84 -27.53
C MET A 71 -7.25 -13.64 -28.37
N ARG A 72 -6.46 -12.56 -28.45
CA ARG A 72 -6.63 -11.51 -29.45
C ARG A 72 -6.01 -12.00 -30.77
N PRO A 73 -6.81 -12.31 -31.81
CA PRO A 73 -6.26 -12.71 -33.11
C PRO A 73 -5.51 -11.54 -33.76
N ASP A 74 -5.88 -10.32 -33.42
CA ASP A 74 -5.33 -9.11 -33.99
C ASP A 74 -5.00 -8.15 -32.85
N ARG A 75 -3.82 -7.54 -32.94
CA ARG A 75 -3.66 -6.18 -32.45
C ARG A 75 -4.80 -5.40 -33.10
N LEU A 76 -5.87 -5.14 -32.35
CA LEU A 76 -6.87 -4.13 -32.68
C LEU A 76 -6.10 -2.84 -33.01
N ASP A 77 -5.77 -2.69 -34.29
CA ASP A 77 -5.05 -1.56 -34.83
C ASP A 77 -6.04 -0.40 -34.79
N ALA A 78 -5.64 0.73 -34.20
CA ALA A 78 -6.53 1.88 -34.10
C ALA A 78 -7.01 2.32 -35.50
N ASP A 79 -6.20 2.06 -36.52
CA ASP A 79 -6.52 2.30 -37.93
C ASP A 79 -7.62 1.37 -38.45
N TRP A 80 -7.72 0.12 -37.96
CA TRP A 80 -8.79 -0.80 -38.35
C TRP A 80 -10.15 -0.43 -37.74
N LEU A 81 -10.14 0.17 -36.53
CA LEU A 81 -11.35 0.75 -35.92
C LEU A 81 -11.84 1.97 -36.70
N ASP A 82 -10.94 2.82 -37.20
CA ASP A 82 -11.31 4.00 -38.00
C ASP A 82 -11.90 3.57 -39.37
N GLU A 83 -11.32 2.53 -39.97
CA GLU A 83 -11.77 1.96 -41.24
C GLU A 83 -13.16 1.28 -41.13
N GLU A 84 -13.40 0.51 -40.07
CA GLU A 84 -14.71 -0.14 -39.82
C GLU A 84 -15.78 0.88 -39.38
N ALA A 85 -15.41 1.96 -38.69
CA ALA A 85 -16.31 3.06 -38.39
C ALA A 85 -16.74 3.81 -39.67
N ARG A 86 -15.82 4.04 -40.62
CA ARG A 86 -16.14 4.63 -41.93
C ARG A 86 -17.06 3.74 -42.77
N ARG A 87 -16.82 2.43 -42.77
CA ARG A 87 -17.62 1.47 -43.55
C ARG A 87 -19.00 1.22 -42.97
N SER A 88 -19.14 1.14 -41.64
CA SER A 88 -20.43 0.81 -41.00
C SER A 88 -21.35 2.01 -40.75
N LEU A 89 -20.81 3.21 -40.54
CA LEU A 89 -21.60 4.41 -40.25
C LEU A 89 -21.81 5.35 -41.45
N GLY A 90 -21.28 5.02 -42.62
CA GLY A 90 -21.51 5.81 -43.84
C GLY A 90 -21.16 7.29 -43.66
N TYR A 91 -20.10 7.60 -42.91
CA TYR A 91 -19.63 8.97 -42.76
C TYR A 91 -18.88 9.39 -44.03
N LEU A 92 -19.64 9.89 -45.01
CA LEU A 92 -19.12 10.85 -45.99
C LEU A 92 -18.79 12.12 -45.22
N HIS A 93 -17.58 12.64 -45.39
CA HIS A 93 -17.24 13.95 -44.85
C HIS A 93 -18.10 14.99 -45.58
N ALA A 94 -18.48 16.08 -44.92
CA ALA A 94 -19.39 17.10 -45.46
C ALA A 94 -18.90 17.81 -46.75
N GLN A 95 -17.75 17.39 -47.31
CA GLN A 95 -17.07 18.00 -48.45
C GLN A 95 -16.91 17.03 -49.65
N ASP A 96 -17.45 15.81 -49.59
CA ASP A 96 -17.33 14.86 -50.71
C ASP A 96 -18.37 15.15 -51.80
N VAL A 97 -17.90 15.48 -53.00
CA VAL A 97 -18.72 15.76 -54.19
C VAL A 97 -19.05 14.46 -54.91
N VAL A 98 -20.33 14.08 -54.94
CA VAL A 98 -20.82 12.92 -55.71
C VAL A 98 -21.07 13.34 -57.15
N VAL A 99 -20.26 12.83 -58.08
CA VAL A 99 -20.53 12.92 -59.52
C VAL A 99 -21.33 11.68 -59.93
N ILE A 100 -22.59 11.88 -60.34
CA ILE A 100 -23.41 10.84 -60.95
C ILE A 100 -23.31 11.01 -62.46
N GLU A 101 -22.58 10.11 -63.12
CA GLU A 101 -22.59 9.99 -64.58
C GLU A 101 -23.75 9.08 -65.00
N ARG A 102 -24.47 9.46 -66.06
CA ARG A 102 -25.68 8.77 -66.54
C ARG A 102 -25.38 7.48 -67.30
#